data_AF-A0A9P6JFZ2-F1
#
_entry.id   AF-A0A9P6JFZ2-F1
#
_cell.length_a   1.000
_cell.length_b   1.000
_cell.length_c   1.000
_cell.angle_alpha   90.00
_cell.angle_beta   90.00
_cell.angle_gamma   90.00
#
_symmetry.space_group_name_H-M   'P 1'
#
loop_
_entity.id
_entity.type
_entity.pdbx_description
1 polymer ?
#
loop_
_entity_poly.entity_id
_entity_poly.type
_entity_poly.pdbx_seq_one_letter_code
_entity_poly.pdbx_strand_id
1 'polypeptide(L)'
;MNGSRINNVEYLKAHNIKVADVSKEMARTFSQMIYKDGFLHCDPHPGNVMIRPKPTGSPSHCNFEIILLDHGLYRELSPAFRLDYAKLWTAIMASDKEEIKRRAMNLGGIDAYELFACILTGRDWDVIQDAQLTRKVRNKAETSKISTGAGNWLVEIADILARVPRDLLLLFKTNDLLRALDEDLGADDGAQMRTFAVMGQYCAQIIFEEEKKDIQRRIAPSNRNSKSISVMAKSLGAWCRAYLTFIAKTISLNVFVWWIDQSQAETILYKILSKLIP
;
A
#
# COMPACT_ATOMS: atom_id res chain seq x y z
N MET A 1 10.84 -24.67 -15.44
CA MET A 1 10.65 -23.23 -15.17
C MET A 1 12.01 -22.62 -14.94
N ASN A 2 12.40 -21.60 -15.72
CA ASN A 2 13.64 -20.85 -15.47
C ASN A 2 13.28 -19.65 -14.58
N GLY A 3 13.87 -19.56 -13.39
CA GLY A 3 13.62 -18.51 -12.41
C GLY A 3 14.33 -18.82 -11.08
N SER A 4 14.30 -17.87 -10.16
CA SER A 4 14.80 -18.04 -8.79
C SER A 4 13.76 -17.57 -7.77
N ARG A 5 14.00 -17.82 -6.49
CA ARG A 5 13.22 -17.22 -5.41
C ARG A 5 13.35 -15.69 -5.47
N ILE A 6 12.28 -14.98 -5.15
CA ILE A 6 12.24 -13.52 -5.27
C ILE A 6 13.31 -12.81 -4.41
N ASN A 7 13.69 -13.40 -3.27
CA ASN A 7 14.70 -12.85 -2.36
C ASN A 7 16.15 -13.25 -2.68
N ASN A 8 16.41 -13.87 -3.83
CA ASN A 8 17.77 -14.24 -4.24
C ASN A 8 18.50 -13.03 -4.88
N VAL A 9 19.17 -12.24 -4.04
CA VAL A 9 19.86 -10.99 -4.45
C VAL A 9 20.96 -11.25 -5.49
N GLU A 10 21.70 -12.35 -5.39
CA GLU A 10 22.73 -12.73 -6.36
C GLU A 10 22.13 -12.96 -7.76
N TYR A 11 20.99 -13.66 -7.81
CA TYR A 11 20.27 -13.89 -9.06
C TYR A 11 19.75 -12.59 -9.67
N LEU A 12 19.19 -11.69 -8.85
CA LEU A 12 18.73 -10.37 -9.32
C LEU A 12 19.89 -9.58 -9.95
N LYS A 13 21.04 -9.54 -9.27
CA LYS A 13 22.26 -8.88 -9.76
C LYS A 13 22.74 -9.49 -11.08
N ALA A 14 22.82 -10.82 -11.15
CA ALA A 14 23.28 -11.54 -12.34
C ALA A 14 22.40 -11.28 -13.58
N HIS A 15 21.12 -10.95 -13.38
CA HIS A 15 20.16 -10.68 -14.45
C HIS A 15 19.84 -9.18 -14.61
N ASN A 16 20.60 -8.28 -13.96
CA ASN A 16 20.39 -6.83 -14.00
C ASN A 16 18.96 -6.42 -13.61
N ILE A 17 18.41 -7.09 -12.59
CA ILE A 17 17.10 -6.78 -11.99
C ILE A 17 17.36 -5.94 -10.73
N LYS A 18 16.76 -4.75 -10.67
CA LYS A 18 16.93 -3.86 -9.52
C LYS A 18 15.99 -4.27 -8.38
N VAL A 19 16.54 -4.39 -7.18
CA VAL A 19 15.79 -4.67 -5.94
C VAL A 19 14.62 -3.71 -5.74
N ALA A 20 14.84 -2.41 -5.97
CA ALA A 20 13.79 -1.40 -5.83
C ALA A 20 12.60 -1.64 -6.77
N ASP A 21 12.85 -2.10 -8.00
CA ASP A 21 11.80 -2.42 -8.96
C ASP A 21 11.02 -3.68 -8.54
N VAL A 22 11.71 -4.68 -7.97
CA VAL A 22 11.08 -5.91 -7.43
C VAL A 22 10.15 -5.58 -6.26
N SER A 23 10.64 -4.79 -5.30
CA SER A 23 9.87 -4.28 -4.14
C SER A 23 8.62 -3.52 -4.59
N LYS A 24 8.79 -2.58 -5.53
CA LYS A 24 7.70 -1.79 -6.11
C LYS A 24 6.66 -2.65 -6.83
N GLU A 25 7.12 -3.64 -7.60
CA GLU A 25 6.22 -4.52 -8.36
C GLU A 25 5.50 -5.53 -7.47
N MET A 26 6.11 -5.96 -6.36
CA MET A 26 5.41 -6.73 -5.32
C MET A 26 4.32 -5.91 -4.64
N ALA A 27 4.62 -4.68 -4.24
CA ALA A 27 3.61 -3.77 -3.69
C ALA A 27 2.47 -3.53 -4.69
N ARG A 28 2.78 -3.36 -5.98
CA ARG A 28 1.79 -3.23 -7.06
C ARG A 28 0.93 -4.48 -7.18
N THR A 29 1.54 -5.67 -7.20
CA THR A 29 0.86 -6.96 -7.37
C THR A 29 -0.16 -7.18 -6.27
N PHE A 30 0.22 -7.01 -5.00
CA PHE A 30 -0.71 -7.18 -3.89
C PHE A 30 -1.75 -6.04 -3.81
N SER A 31 -1.38 -4.80 -4.13
CA SER A 31 -2.36 -3.70 -4.18
C SER A 31 -3.41 -3.93 -5.27
N GLN A 32 -3.00 -4.47 -6.42
CA GLN A 32 -3.91 -4.86 -7.50
C GLN A 32 -4.89 -5.95 -7.04
N MET A 33 -4.39 -7.00 -6.40
CA MET A 33 -5.22 -8.07 -5.82
C MET A 33 -6.20 -7.56 -4.78
N ILE A 34 -5.73 -6.70 -3.86
CA ILE A 34 -6.52 -6.19 -2.73
C ILE A 34 -7.56 -5.18 -3.21
N TYR A 35 -7.16 -4.13 -3.93
CA TYR A 35 -8.04 -2.98 -4.16
C TYR A 35 -8.83 -3.08 -5.45
N LYS A 36 -8.29 -3.72 -6.49
CA LYS A 36 -8.94 -3.79 -7.80
C LYS A 36 -9.65 -5.12 -8.01
N ASP A 37 -8.94 -6.22 -7.94
CA ASP A 37 -9.48 -7.54 -8.29
C ASP A 37 -10.39 -8.10 -7.19
N GLY A 38 -9.99 -7.90 -5.93
CA GLY A 38 -10.71 -8.44 -4.77
C GLY A 38 -10.50 -9.94 -4.57
N PHE A 39 -9.44 -10.51 -5.12
CA PHE A 39 -9.03 -11.90 -4.90
C PHE A 39 -7.60 -11.91 -4.35
N LEU A 40 -7.47 -12.13 -3.04
CA LEU A 40 -6.19 -12.11 -2.35
C LEU A 40 -5.59 -13.51 -2.25
N HIS A 41 -4.30 -13.62 -2.59
CA HIS A 41 -3.49 -14.81 -2.34
C HIS A 41 -3.24 -14.96 -0.83
N CYS A 42 -3.73 -16.03 -0.22
CA CYS A 42 -3.73 -16.19 1.25
C CYS A 42 -2.41 -16.72 1.82
N ASP A 43 -1.52 -17.25 0.98
CA ASP A 43 -0.20 -17.70 1.42
C ASP A 43 0.96 -17.07 0.64
N PRO A 44 1.14 -15.74 0.73
CA PRO A 44 2.07 -15.03 -0.13
C PRO A 44 3.54 -15.20 0.27
N HIS A 45 3.92 -16.25 1.01
CA HIS A 45 5.26 -16.43 1.59
C HIS A 45 6.39 -16.38 0.52
N PRO A 46 7.64 -16.00 0.84
CA PRO A 46 8.70 -15.86 -0.17
C PRO A 46 8.96 -17.14 -1.00
N GLY A 47 8.69 -18.33 -0.44
CA GLY A 47 8.76 -19.59 -1.17
C GLY A 47 7.70 -19.78 -2.28
N ASN A 48 6.60 -19.03 -2.25
CA ASN A 48 5.51 -19.06 -3.24
C ASN A 48 5.65 -17.92 -4.25
N VAL A 49 6.77 -17.21 -4.22
CA VAL A 49 7.04 -16.09 -5.12
C VAL A 49 8.39 -16.29 -5.78
N MET A 50 8.34 -16.55 -7.08
CA MET A 50 9.52 -16.65 -7.92
C MET A 50 9.66 -15.41 -8.80
N ILE A 51 10.87 -15.21 -9.29
CA ILE A 51 11.19 -14.16 -10.26
C ILE A 51 11.99 -14.75 -11.41
N ARG A 52 11.75 -14.24 -12.62
CA ARG A 52 12.55 -14.56 -13.81
C ARG A 52 12.77 -13.34 -14.69
N PRO A 53 13.83 -13.30 -15.50
CA PRO A 53 13.96 -12.34 -16.59
C PRO A 53 12.76 -12.39 -17.52
N LYS A 54 12.38 -11.23 -18.06
CA LYS A 54 11.26 -11.08 -18.98
C LYS A 54 11.47 -11.97 -20.22
N PRO A 55 10.59 -12.97 -20.46
CA PRO A 55 10.64 -13.75 -21.69
C PRO A 55 10.27 -12.90 -22.92
N THR A 56 10.76 -13.30 -24.09
CA THR A 56 10.36 -12.67 -25.36
C THR A 56 8.84 -12.72 -25.54
N GLY A 57 8.23 -11.57 -25.86
CA GLY A 57 6.77 -11.46 -26.03
C GLY A 57 5.96 -11.26 -24.75
N SER A 58 6.61 -11.23 -23.58
CA SER A 58 5.94 -10.93 -22.31
C SER A 58 5.32 -9.52 -22.30
N PRO A 59 4.10 -9.36 -21.75
CA PRO A 59 3.48 -8.05 -21.55
C PRO A 59 4.04 -7.29 -20.34
N SER A 60 4.96 -7.89 -19.57
CA SER A 60 5.54 -7.25 -18.38
C SER A 60 6.18 -5.91 -18.74
N HIS A 61 5.89 -4.89 -17.95
CA HIS A 61 6.49 -3.56 -18.09
C HIS A 61 7.88 -3.48 -17.44
N CYS A 62 8.21 -4.44 -16.57
CA CYS A 62 9.54 -4.62 -16.00
C CYS A 62 10.41 -5.50 -16.91
N ASN A 63 11.73 -5.50 -16.71
CA ASN A 63 12.64 -6.46 -17.36
C ASN A 63 12.60 -7.86 -16.72
N PHE A 64 11.64 -8.11 -15.85
CA PHE A 64 11.39 -9.38 -15.17
C PHE A 64 9.88 -9.67 -15.08
N GLU A 65 9.55 -10.88 -14.65
CA GLU A 65 8.21 -11.29 -14.25
C GLU A 65 8.24 -11.85 -12.84
N ILE A 66 7.23 -11.50 -12.04
CA ILE A 66 6.93 -12.14 -10.77
C ILE A 66 6.00 -13.31 -11.05
N ILE A 67 6.34 -14.48 -10.54
CA ILE A 67 5.58 -15.71 -10.67
C ILE A 67 5.05 -16.06 -9.29
N LEU A 68 3.74 -15.98 -9.14
CA LEU A 68 3.06 -16.49 -7.96
C LEU A 68 2.86 -18.00 -8.13
N LEU A 69 3.20 -18.75 -7.11
CA LEU A 69 3.03 -20.19 -7.02
C LEU A 69 1.95 -20.50 -5.99
N ASP A 70 1.51 -21.75 -5.96
CA ASP A 70 0.53 -22.26 -5.01
C ASP A 70 -0.77 -21.43 -4.94
N HIS A 71 -1.58 -21.59 -5.98
CA HIS A 71 -2.89 -20.96 -6.05
C HIS A 71 -3.98 -21.72 -5.27
N GLY A 72 -3.61 -22.59 -4.34
CA GLY A 72 -4.56 -23.42 -3.59
C GLY A 72 -5.43 -22.64 -2.59
N LEU A 73 -4.99 -21.46 -2.14
CA LEU A 73 -5.66 -20.68 -1.11
C LEU A 73 -5.84 -19.21 -1.55
N TYR A 74 -7.04 -18.90 -2.01
CA TYR A 74 -7.49 -17.53 -2.27
C TYR A 74 -8.67 -17.15 -1.40
N ARG A 75 -8.81 -15.84 -1.18
CA ARG A 75 -9.98 -15.28 -0.51
C ARG A 75 -10.52 -14.08 -1.27
N GLU A 76 -11.83 -14.07 -1.43
CA GLU A 76 -12.55 -12.96 -2.04
C GLU A 76 -12.81 -11.87 -1.00
N LEU A 77 -12.43 -10.64 -1.33
CA LEU A 77 -12.62 -9.45 -0.51
C LEU A 77 -13.80 -8.66 -1.04
N SER A 78 -14.83 -8.50 -0.20
CA SER A 78 -16.04 -7.77 -0.60
C SER A 78 -15.70 -6.32 -1.02
N PRO A 79 -16.42 -5.74 -2.01
CA PRO A 79 -16.18 -4.35 -2.43
C PRO A 79 -16.25 -3.34 -1.28
N ALA A 80 -17.18 -3.54 -0.34
CA ALA A 80 -17.34 -2.68 0.83
C ALA A 80 -16.11 -2.75 1.76
N PHE A 81 -15.61 -3.96 2.03
CA PHE A 81 -14.42 -4.15 2.87
C PHE A 81 -13.17 -3.51 2.24
N ARG A 82 -12.94 -3.74 0.94
CA ARG A 82 -11.81 -3.13 0.21
C ARG A 82 -11.83 -1.61 0.24
N LEU A 83 -13.02 -1.03 0.05
CA LEU A 83 -13.21 0.40 0.10
C LEU A 83 -12.95 0.96 1.51
N ASP A 84 -13.45 0.29 2.56
CA ASP A 84 -13.24 0.71 3.94
C ASP A 84 -11.76 0.64 4.33
N TYR A 85 -11.06 -0.42 3.90
CA TYR A 85 -9.62 -0.58 4.06
C TYR A 85 -8.81 0.48 3.30
N ALA A 86 -9.19 0.83 2.07
CA ALA A 86 -8.55 1.91 1.33
C ALA A 86 -8.72 3.28 2.01
N LYS A 87 -9.90 3.52 2.60
CA LYS A 87 -10.18 4.74 3.37
C LYS A 87 -9.39 4.78 4.67
N LEU A 88 -9.22 3.65 5.36
CA LEU A 88 -8.32 3.55 6.52
C LEU A 88 -6.89 3.96 6.14
N TRP A 89 -6.32 3.35 5.09
CA TRP A 89 -4.96 3.69 4.65
C TRP A 89 -4.82 5.15 4.24
N THR A 90 -5.82 5.69 3.54
CA THR A 90 -5.85 7.11 3.18
C THR A 90 -5.88 8.02 4.42
N ALA A 91 -6.63 7.64 5.45
CA ALA A 91 -6.71 8.37 6.71
C ALA A 91 -5.38 8.32 7.48
N ILE A 92 -4.73 7.16 7.52
CA ILE A 92 -3.39 6.99 8.12
C ILE A 92 -2.37 7.89 7.42
N MET A 93 -2.34 7.90 6.09
CA MET A 93 -1.41 8.74 5.31
C MET A 93 -1.69 10.24 5.48
N ALA A 94 -2.94 10.62 5.75
CA ALA A 94 -3.38 11.99 5.98
C ALA A 94 -3.34 12.41 7.47
N SER A 95 -2.99 11.49 8.37
CA SER A 95 -3.02 11.69 9.83
C SER A 95 -4.39 12.11 10.36
N ASP A 96 -5.46 11.67 9.72
CA ASP A 96 -6.85 11.96 10.12
C ASP A 96 -7.27 11.00 11.23
N LYS A 97 -7.01 11.39 12.49
CA LYS A 97 -7.26 10.55 13.67
C LYS A 97 -8.71 10.08 13.80
N GLU A 98 -9.67 10.97 13.54
CA GLU A 98 -11.10 10.64 13.65
C GLU A 98 -11.52 9.62 12.59
N GLU A 99 -11.03 9.77 11.36
CA GLU A 99 -11.30 8.80 10.31
C GLU A 99 -10.57 7.47 10.56
N ILE A 100 -9.33 7.48 11.07
CA ILE A 100 -8.62 6.25 11.48
C ILE A 100 -9.44 5.50 12.52
N LYS A 101 -9.87 6.18 13.59
CA LYS A 101 -10.69 5.59 14.65
C LYS A 101 -11.97 4.98 14.09
N ARG A 102 -12.69 5.73 13.25
CA ARG A 102 -13.95 5.27 12.67
C ARG A 102 -13.76 4.04 11.77
N ARG A 103 -12.71 4.01 10.96
CA ARG A 103 -12.41 2.88 10.07
C ARG A 103 -11.90 1.66 10.84
N ALA A 104 -11.09 1.86 11.88
CA ALA A 104 -10.66 0.78 12.77
C ALA A 104 -11.86 0.08 13.44
N MET A 105 -12.84 0.88 13.90
CA MET A 105 -14.09 0.37 14.44
C MET A 105 -14.90 -0.41 13.39
N ASN A 106 -15.05 0.14 12.18
CA ASN A 106 -15.80 -0.52 11.10
C ASN A 106 -15.17 -1.85 10.64
N LEU A 107 -13.84 -1.91 10.54
CA LEU A 107 -13.13 -3.08 10.01
C LEU A 107 -12.97 -4.19 11.03
N GLY A 108 -12.76 -3.84 12.30
CA GLY A 108 -12.36 -4.82 13.33
C GLY A 108 -13.00 -4.65 14.69
N GLY A 109 -13.87 -3.65 14.88
CA GLY A 109 -14.43 -3.35 16.21
C GLY A 109 -13.38 -2.89 17.21
N ILE A 110 -12.36 -2.16 16.74
CA ILE A 110 -11.17 -1.82 17.53
C ILE A 110 -11.25 -0.40 18.06
N ASP A 111 -11.24 -0.25 19.38
CA ASP A 111 -11.11 1.05 20.06
C ASP A 111 -9.66 1.53 20.14
N ALA A 112 -8.70 0.60 20.23
CA ALA A 112 -7.26 0.87 20.26
C ALA A 112 -6.71 1.21 18.85
N TYR A 113 -7.26 2.24 18.22
CA TYR A 113 -6.98 2.60 16.83
C TYR A 113 -5.51 3.01 16.58
N GLU A 114 -4.83 3.57 17.60
CA GLU A 114 -3.42 3.97 17.52
C GLU A 114 -2.52 2.73 17.39
N LEU A 115 -2.70 1.76 18.29
CA LEU A 115 -1.99 0.48 18.25
C LEU A 115 -2.32 -0.29 16.97
N PHE A 116 -3.58 -0.30 16.55
CA PHE A 116 -4.00 -0.92 15.30
C PHE A 116 -3.29 -0.30 14.08
N ALA A 117 -3.17 1.02 14.02
CA ALA A 117 -2.43 1.70 12.96
C ALA A 117 -0.93 1.36 13.01
N CYS A 118 -0.34 1.21 14.21
CA CYS A 118 1.04 0.78 14.38
C CYS A 118 1.27 -0.65 13.88
N ILE A 119 0.39 -1.60 14.23
CA ILE A 119 0.44 -2.99 13.75
C ILE A 119 0.33 -3.03 12.22
N LEU A 120 -0.64 -2.30 11.66
CA LEU A 120 -0.92 -2.31 10.24
C LEU A 120 0.26 -1.76 9.41
N THR A 121 0.83 -0.64 9.85
CA THR A 121 1.90 0.07 9.13
C THR A 121 3.30 -0.45 9.47
N GLY A 122 3.49 -1.05 10.65
CA GLY A 122 4.80 -1.31 11.21
C GLY A 122 5.57 -0.04 11.60
N ARG A 123 4.86 1.08 11.80
CA ARG A 123 5.41 2.40 12.15
C ARG A 123 4.94 2.84 13.52
N ASP A 124 5.75 3.66 14.16
CA ASP A 124 5.39 4.27 15.45
C ASP A 124 4.26 5.29 15.28
N TRP A 125 3.40 5.44 16.31
CA TRP A 125 2.26 6.34 16.24
C TRP A 125 2.67 7.79 16.01
N ASP A 126 3.79 8.25 16.56
CA ASP A 126 4.27 9.64 16.36
C ASP A 126 4.52 9.91 14.87
N VAL A 127 5.07 8.93 14.14
CA VAL A 127 5.30 9.05 12.69
C VAL A 127 3.98 9.16 11.91
N ILE A 128 2.97 8.40 12.34
CA ILE A 128 1.65 8.43 11.72
C ILE A 128 0.97 9.77 12.02
N GLN A 129 1.01 10.22 13.27
CA GLN A 129 0.41 11.47 13.71
C GLN A 129 1.04 12.70 13.04
N ASP A 130 2.35 12.68 12.78
CA ASP A 130 3.07 13.80 12.17
C ASP A 130 3.00 13.82 10.63
N ALA A 131 2.21 12.95 10.00
CA ALA A 131 2.10 12.78 8.54
C ALA A 131 3.45 12.47 7.87
N GLN A 132 4.25 11.61 8.52
CA GLN A 132 5.61 11.27 8.08
C GLN A 132 5.74 9.86 7.53
N LEU A 133 4.64 9.12 7.37
CA LEU A 133 4.63 7.74 6.87
C LEU A 133 5.38 7.59 5.54
N THR A 134 5.15 8.54 4.63
CA THR A 134 5.81 8.64 3.32
C THR A 134 6.93 9.67 3.29
N ARG A 135 7.45 10.15 4.43
CA ARG A 135 8.52 11.18 4.42
C ARG A 135 9.73 10.81 5.24
N LYS A 136 9.53 9.99 6.26
CA LYS A 136 10.55 9.57 7.20
C LYS A 136 10.88 8.11 7.01
N VAL A 137 12.15 7.87 6.69
CA VAL A 137 12.79 6.55 6.71
C VAL A 137 12.68 5.95 8.12
N ARG A 138 12.38 4.66 8.17
CA ARG A 138 12.34 3.92 9.44
C ARG A 138 13.76 3.76 9.98
N ASN A 139 13.98 4.17 11.22
CA ASN A 139 15.32 4.09 11.84
C ASN A 139 15.35 3.09 13.01
N LYS A 140 16.55 2.68 13.42
CA LYS A 140 16.75 1.70 14.52
C LYS A 140 16.13 2.14 15.85
N ALA A 141 16.06 3.45 16.11
CA ALA A 141 15.46 3.98 17.31
C ALA A 141 13.93 3.80 17.32
N GLU A 142 13.26 4.06 16.18
CA GLU A 142 11.84 3.77 15.97
C GLU A 142 11.55 2.28 16.14
N THR A 143 12.35 1.41 15.50
CA THR A 143 12.20 -0.05 15.65
C THR A 143 12.35 -0.50 17.10
N SER A 144 13.28 0.11 17.85
CA SER A 144 13.50 -0.19 19.27
C SER A 144 12.35 0.27 20.15
N LYS A 145 11.72 1.42 19.85
CA LYS A 145 10.52 1.90 20.56
C LYS A 145 9.32 0.96 20.36
N ILE A 146 9.09 0.53 19.12
CA ILE A 146 8.01 -0.41 18.81
C ILE A 146 8.24 -1.74 19.54
N SER A 147 9.48 -2.27 19.54
CA SER A 147 9.77 -3.56 20.20
C SER A 147 9.73 -3.48 21.74
N THR A 148 10.21 -2.39 22.33
CA THR A 148 10.13 -2.18 23.80
C THR A 148 8.70 -1.91 24.27
N GLY A 149 7.90 -1.19 23.48
CA GLY A 149 6.48 -0.97 23.74
C GLY A 149 5.62 -2.23 23.55
N ALA A 150 6.01 -3.13 22.64
CA ALA A 150 5.25 -4.34 22.32
C ALA A 150 4.98 -5.23 23.55
N GLY A 151 5.91 -5.30 24.51
CA GLY A 151 5.73 -6.04 25.76
C GLY A 151 4.56 -5.53 26.60
N ASN A 152 4.33 -4.21 26.61
CA ASN A 152 3.22 -3.57 27.32
C ASN A 152 1.89 -3.73 26.56
N TRP A 153 1.95 -3.87 25.24
CA TRP A 153 0.78 -4.02 24.37
C TRP A 153 0.40 -5.46 24.06
N LEU A 154 1.11 -6.47 24.57
CA LEU A 154 0.86 -7.88 24.24
C LEU A 154 -0.61 -8.28 24.41
N VAL A 155 -1.25 -7.87 25.52
CA VAL A 155 -2.65 -8.17 25.81
C VAL A 155 -3.58 -7.48 24.80
N GLU A 156 -3.31 -6.22 24.47
CA GLU A 156 -4.10 -5.45 23.50
C GLU A 156 -3.91 -5.98 22.07
N ILE A 157 -2.69 -6.35 21.68
CA ILE A 157 -2.39 -7.00 20.40
C ILE A 157 -3.16 -8.32 20.30
N ALA A 158 -3.13 -9.14 21.35
CA ALA A 158 -3.86 -10.41 21.37
C ALA A 158 -5.38 -10.18 21.25
N ASP A 159 -5.92 -9.18 21.94
CA ASP A 159 -7.34 -8.81 21.85
C ASP A 159 -7.73 -8.31 20.46
N ILE A 160 -6.91 -7.44 19.84
CA ILE A 160 -7.09 -7.01 18.45
C ILE A 160 -7.11 -8.23 17.52
N LEU A 161 -6.09 -9.08 17.59
CA LEU A 161 -5.96 -10.26 16.72
C LEU A 161 -7.13 -11.26 16.92
N ALA A 162 -7.70 -11.34 18.11
CA ALA A 162 -8.85 -12.20 18.41
C ALA A 162 -10.17 -11.66 17.84
N ARG A 163 -10.32 -10.34 17.70
CA ARG A 163 -11.55 -9.68 17.24
C ARG A 163 -11.61 -9.44 15.73
N VAL A 164 -10.47 -9.16 15.11
CA VAL A 164 -10.44 -8.78 13.69
C VAL A 164 -10.97 -9.90 12.78
N PRO A 165 -11.68 -9.54 11.70
CA PRO A 165 -12.12 -10.53 10.74
C PRO A 165 -10.92 -11.17 10.06
N ARG A 166 -11.07 -12.44 9.68
CA ARG A 166 -10.01 -13.21 9.02
C ARG A 166 -9.48 -12.54 7.74
N ASP A 167 -10.32 -11.78 7.02
CA ASP A 167 -9.89 -10.98 5.86
C ASP A 167 -8.80 -9.98 6.22
N LEU A 168 -8.93 -9.33 7.39
CA LEU A 168 -7.98 -8.33 7.85
C LEU A 168 -6.69 -8.97 8.38
N LEU A 169 -6.77 -10.15 9.00
CA LEU A 169 -5.59 -10.94 9.38
C LEU A 169 -4.74 -11.31 8.15
N LEU A 170 -5.37 -11.68 7.05
CA LEU A 170 -4.66 -11.97 5.80
C LEU A 170 -3.96 -10.73 5.25
N LEU A 171 -4.62 -9.56 5.32
CA LEU A 171 -4.00 -8.30 4.91
C LEU A 171 -2.81 -7.91 5.80
N PHE A 172 -2.88 -8.16 7.11
CA PHE A 172 -1.73 -8.01 7.99
C PHE A 172 -0.55 -8.89 7.55
N LYS A 173 -0.81 -10.19 7.31
CA LYS A 173 0.21 -11.12 6.82
C LYS A 173 0.80 -10.66 5.49
N THR A 174 -0.01 -10.12 4.57
CA THR A 174 0.49 -9.55 3.31
C THR A 174 1.39 -8.34 3.52
N ASN A 175 1.04 -7.43 4.43
CA ASN A 175 1.88 -6.26 4.73
C ASN A 175 3.18 -6.66 5.42
N ASP A 176 3.12 -7.62 6.36
CA ASP A 176 4.31 -8.20 7.01
C ASP A 176 5.24 -8.83 5.98
N LEU A 177 4.69 -9.54 5.00
CA LEU A 177 5.46 -10.13 3.93
C LEU A 177 6.17 -9.08 3.07
N LEU A 178 5.46 -8.05 2.62
CA LEU A 178 6.07 -6.97 1.83
C LEU A 178 7.24 -6.33 2.59
N ARG A 179 7.07 -6.12 3.91
CA ARG A 179 8.13 -5.61 4.79
C ARG A 179 9.31 -6.58 4.89
N ALA A 180 9.05 -7.86 5.13
CA ALA A 180 10.09 -8.89 5.23
C ALA A 180 10.86 -9.06 3.91
N LEU A 181 10.18 -8.95 2.77
CA LEU A 181 10.83 -8.98 1.46
C LEU A 181 11.75 -7.78 1.25
N ASP A 182 11.29 -6.57 1.62
CA ASP A 182 12.13 -5.36 1.55
C ASP A 182 13.40 -5.53 2.41
N GLU A 183 13.28 -6.12 3.61
CA GLU A 183 14.41 -6.43 4.49
C GLU A 183 15.35 -7.48 3.88
N ASP A 184 14.82 -8.61 3.39
CA ASP A 184 15.57 -9.71 2.77
C ASP A 184 16.35 -9.24 1.53
N LEU A 185 15.76 -8.35 0.73
CA LEU A 185 16.41 -7.82 -0.46
C LEU A 185 17.51 -6.80 -0.14
N GLY A 186 17.67 -6.42 1.14
CA GLY A 186 18.53 -5.31 1.55
C GLY A 186 18.08 -4.00 0.90
N ALA A 187 16.77 -3.82 0.75
CA ALA A 187 16.22 -2.67 0.07
C ALA A 187 16.57 -1.37 0.82
N ASP A 188 16.70 -0.29 0.06
CA ASP A 188 17.07 1.01 0.60
C ASP A 188 16.07 1.53 1.64
N ASP A 189 16.52 2.55 2.37
CA ASP A 189 15.76 3.32 3.34
C ASP A 189 14.39 3.83 2.80
N GLY A 190 14.24 3.92 1.48
CA GLY A 190 13.02 4.34 0.78
C GLY A 190 12.04 3.22 0.43
N ALA A 191 12.36 1.94 0.69
CA ALA A 191 11.56 0.81 0.24
C ALA A 191 10.14 0.79 0.76
N GLN A 192 10.00 0.91 2.07
CA GLN A 192 8.70 0.96 2.71
C GLN A 192 7.90 2.20 2.27
N MET A 193 8.57 3.33 2.03
CA MET A 193 7.94 4.56 1.55
C MET A 193 7.39 4.39 0.12
N ARG A 194 8.12 3.69 -0.76
CA ARG A 194 7.63 3.32 -2.10
C ARG A 194 6.41 2.39 -2.01
N THR A 195 6.45 1.39 -1.14
CA THR A 195 5.32 0.47 -0.90
C THR A 195 4.07 1.23 -0.46
N PHE A 196 4.20 2.14 0.50
CA PHE A 196 3.09 2.99 0.94
C PHE A 196 2.58 3.92 -0.17
N ALA A 197 3.47 4.50 -0.97
CA ALA A 197 3.07 5.38 -2.06
C ALA A 197 2.31 4.63 -3.16
N VAL A 198 2.79 3.44 -3.58
CA VAL A 198 2.10 2.57 -4.53
C VAL A 198 0.72 2.20 -4.00
N MET A 199 0.64 1.73 -2.76
CA MET A 199 -0.64 1.39 -2.13
C MET A 199 -1.58 2.60 -2.05
N GLY A 200 -1.06 3.79 -1.75
CA GLY A 200 -1.82 5.04 -1.72
C GLY A 200 -2.46 5.38 -3.07
N GLN A 201 -1.79 5.06 -4.19
CA GLN A 201 -2.34 5.24 -5.53
C GLN A 201 -3.55 4.33 -5.76
N TYR A 202 -3.44 3.06 -5.38
CA TYR A 202 -4.55 2.12 -5.47
C TYR A 202 -5.71 2.49 -4.55
N CYS A 203 -5.42 3.01 -3.35
CA CYS A 203 -6.44 3.54 -2.44
C CYS A 203 -7.17 4.74 -3.07
N ALA A 204 -6.43 5.68 -3.66
CA ALA A 204 -7.02 6.83 -4.35
C ALA A 204 -7.89 6.38 -5.54
N GLN A 205 -7.47 5.36 -6.29
CA GLN A 205 -8.22 4.81 -7.41
C GLN A 205 -9.55 4.20 -6.97
N ILE A 206 -9.56 3.27 -6.00
CA ILE A 206 -10.81 2.61 -5.58
C ILE A 206 -11.80 3.61 -4.95
N ILE A 207 -11.31 4.61 -4.20
CA ILE A 207 -12.15 5.67 -3.64
C ILE A 207 -12.79 6.50 -4.75
N PHE A 208 -12.00 6.91 -5.75
CA PHE A 208 -12.50 7.66 -6.90
C PHE A 208 -13.52 6.84 -7.73
N GLU A 209 -13.26 5.55 -7.93
CA GLU A 209 -14.19 4.66 -8.63
C GLU A 209 -15.53 4.53 -7.90
N GLU A 210 -15.54 4.44 -6.56
CA GLU A 210 -16.79 4.43 -5.80
C GLU A 210 -17.50 5.78 -5.85
N GLU A 211 -16.79 6.89 -5.69
CA GLU A 211 -17.39 8.24 -5.80
C GLU A 211 -18.04 8.44 -7.18
N LYS A 212 -17.40 7.96 -8.25
CA LYS A 212 -17.97 7.96 -9.59
C LYS A 212 -19.24 7.13 -9.67
N LYS A 213 -19.26 5.92 -9.09
CA LYS A 213 -20.46 5.06 -9.05
C LYS A 213 -21.59 5.73 -8.26
N ASP A 214 -21.29 6.36 -7.13
CA ASP A 214 -22.26 7.08 -6.32
C ASP A 214 -22.88 8.27 -7.07
N ILE A 215 -22.05 9.05 -7.77
CA ILE A 215 -22.53 10.13 -8.64
C ILE A 215 -23.43 9.56 -9.74
N GLN A 216 -23.03 8.45 -10.37
CA GLN A 216 -23.85 7.78 -11.40
C GLN A 216 -25.18 7.27 -10.84
N ARG A 217 -25.20 6.67 -9.65
CA ARG A 217 -26.43 6.22 -8.95
C ARG A 217 -27.37 7.39 -8.67
N ARG A 218 -26.84 8.55 -8.26
CA ARG A 218 -27.64 9.78 -8.06
C ARG A 218 -28.21 10.35 -9.37
N ILE A 219 -27.54 10.09 -10.49
CA ILE A 219 -28.00 10.50 -11.82
C ILE A 219 -28.96 9.47 -12.43
N ALA A 220 -28.92 8.20 -12.00
CA ALA A 220 -29.76 7.13 -12.54
C ALA A 220 -31.25 7.45 -12.34
N PRO A 221 -32.11 7.16 -13.35
CA PRO A 221 -33.50 7.61 -13.33
C PRO A 221 -34.33 6.84 -12.30
N SER A 222 -34.59 7.45 -11.14
CA SER A 222 -35.66 7.02 -10.23
C SER A 222 -36.96 7.72 -10.61
N ASN A 223 -37.63 7.19 -11.64
CA ASN A 223 -39.00 7.51 -12.05
C ASN A 223 -39.29 8.95 -12.58
N ARG A 224 -40.27 9.05 -13.48
CA ARG A 224 -40.58 10.19 -14.38
C ARG A 224 -40.79 11.54 -13.68
N ASN A 225 -39.95 12.53 -14.01
CA ASN A 225 -40.28 13.85 -14.60
C ASN A 225 -39.22 14.90 -14.23
N SER A 226 -38.58 15.46 -15.25
CA SER A 226 -37.61 16.57 -15.19
C SER A 226 -36.40 16.36 -14.26
N LYS A 227 -35.27 15.92 -14.84
CA LYS A 227 -33.98 16.20 -14.18
C LYS A 227 -33.78 17.70 -14.23
N SER A 228 -33.94 18.37 -13.09
CA SER A 228 -33.59 19.79 -12.98
C SER A 228 -32.15 19.97 -13.44
N ILE A 229 -31.88 20.95 -14.30
CA ILE A 229 -30.53 21.37 -14.74
C ILE A 229 -29.60 21.53 -13.53
N SER A 230 -30.16 21.94 -12.38
CA SER A 230 -29.44 22.04 -11.11
C SER A 230 -28.85 20.72 -10.61
N VAL A 231 -29.53 19.59 -10.78
CA VAL A 231 -29.04 18.26 -10.37
C VAL A 231 -27.88 17.83 -11.28
N MET A 232 -28.00 18.07 -12.58
CA MET A 232 -26.91 17.79 -13.53
C MET A 232 -25.68 18.64 -13.25
N ALA A 233 -25.87 19.94 -13.01
CA ALA A 233 -24.78 20.86 -12.66
C ALA A 233 -24.09 20.47 -11.34
N LYS A 234 -24.87 20.13 -10.31
CA LYS A 234 -24.33 19.64 -9.02
C LYS A 234 -23.54 18.35 -9.18
N SER A 235 -24.03 17.40 -9.98
CA SER A 235 -23.35 16.13 -10.24
C SER A 235 -22.06 16.32 -11.04
N LEU A 236 -22.05 17.21 -12.03
CA LEU A 236 -20.84 17.56 -12.77
C LEU A 236 -19.81 18.22 -11.84
N GLY A 237 -20.23 19.15 -10.99
CA GLY A 237 -19.36 19.77 -10.00
C GLY A 237 -18.79 18.75 -8.99
N ALA A 238 -19.60 17.80 -8.54
CA ALA A 238 -19.12 16.69 -7.70
C ALA A 238 -18.10 15.81 -8.42
N TRP A 239 -18.35 15.47 -9.70
CA TRP A 239 -17.43 14.68 -10.52
C TRP A 239 -16.10 15.41 -10.74
N CYS A 240 -16.13 16.70 -11.08
CA CYS A 240 -14.93 17.51 -11.24
C CYS A 240 -14.11 17.56 -9.95
N ARG A 241 -14.74 17.74 -8.78
CA ARG A 241 -14.03 17.72 -7.48
C ARG A 241 -13.41 16.37 -7.17
N ALA A 242 -14.15 15.28 -7.38
CA ALA A 242 -13.65 13.92 -7.20
C ALA A 242 -12.44 13.65 -8.09
N TYR A 243 -12.54 14.01 -9.38
CA TYR A 243 -11.47 13.83 -10.35
C TYR A 243 -10.24 14.68 -10.03
N LEU A 244 -10.41 15.97 -9.68
CA LEU A 244 -9.31 16.84 -9.27
C LEU A 244 -8.60 16.31 -8.02
N THR A 245 -9.36 15.82 -7.03
CA THR A 245 -8.80 15.21 -5.81
C THR A 245 -8.00 13.95 -6.14
N PHE A 246 -8.54 13.08 -7.00
CA PHE A 246 -7.87 11.87 -7.47
C PHE A 246 -6.57 12.19 -8.20
N ILE A 247 -6.60 13.14 -9.14
CA ILE A 247 -5.44 13.55 -9.92
C ILE A 247 -4.38 14.20 -9.01
N ALA A 248 -4.78 15.11 -8.13
CA ALA A 248 -3.85 15.75 -7.19
C ALA A 248 -3.11 14.72 -6.32
N LYS A 249 -3.84 13.76 -5.73
CA LYS A 249 -3.25 12.67 -4.94
C LYS A 249 -2.33 11.78 -5.78
N THR A 250 -2.78 11.37 -6.96
CA THR A 250 -2.02 10.46 -7.83
C THR A 250 -0.74 11.11 -8.35
N ILE A 251 -0.81 12.37 -8.79
CA ILE A 251 0.37 13.14 -9.22
C ILE A 251 1.33 13.32 -8.06
N SER A 252 0.84 13.73 -6.89
CA SER A 252 1.68 13.92 -5.71
C SER A 252 2.44 12.63 -5.34
N LEU A 253 1.76 11.49 -5.34
CA LEU A 253 2.39 10.19 -5.05
C LEU A 253 3.36 9.75 -6.17
N ASN A 254 3.05 10.00 -7.44
CA ASN A 254 3.95 9.69 -8.55
C ASN A 254 5.24 10.52 -8.50
N VAL A 255 5.12 11.83 -8.28
CA VAL A 255 6.26 12.73 -8.11
C VAL A 255 7.10 12.30 -6.92
N PHE A 256 6.45 11.90 -5.83
CA PHE A 256 7.12 11.40 -4.64
C PHE A 256 7.90 10.09 -4.88
N VAL A 257 7.28 9.09 -5.53
CA VAL A 257 7.98 7.84 -5.88
C VAL A 257 9.16 8.12 -6.81
N TRP A 258 8.97 8.98 -7.82
CA TRP A 258 10.04 9.41 -8.71
C TRP A 258 11.19 10.08 -7.95
N TRP A 259 10.88 10.95 -6.98
CA TRP A 259 11.88 11.62 -6.15
C TRP A 259 12.66 10.64 -5.27
N ILE A 260 12.01 9.62 -4.69
CA ILE A 260 12.73 8.54 -3.98
C ILE A 260 13.65 7.80 -4.95
N ASP A 261 13.13 7.39 -6.11
CA ASP A 261 13.89 6.63 -7.12
C ASP A 261 15.14 7.42 -7.57
N GLN A 262 15.06 8.75 -7.70
CA GLN A 262 16.20 9.63 -8.03
C GLN A 262 17.16 9.86 -6.85
N SER A 263 16.64 10.22 -5.67
CA SER A 263 17.48 10.53 -4.50
C SER A 263 18.32 9.35 -4.03
N GLN A 264 17.79 8.13 -4.15
CA GLN A 264 18.52 6.90 -3.83
C GLN A 264 19.49 6.48 -4.95
N ALA A 265 19.20 6.81 -6.22
CA ALA A 265 20.17 6.64 -7.31
C ALA A 265 21.39 7.58 -7.16
N GLU A 266 21.21 8.76 -6.58
CA GLU A 266 22.27 9.76 -6.36
C GLU A 266 23.10 9.55 -5.08
N THR A 267 22.97 8.41 -4.38
CA THR A 267 23.83 8.08 -3.24
C THR A 267 25.33 8.09 -3.61
N ILE A 268 25.68 7.94 -4.90
CA ILE A 268 27.05 8.09 -5.40
C ILE A 268 27.47 9.57 -5.39
N LEU A 269 26.64 10.49 -5.88
CA LEU A 269 26.94 11.92 -5.88
C LEU A 269 27.01 12.47 -4.45
N TYR A 270 26.08 12.05 -3.58
CA TYR A 270 26.11 12.41 -2.15
C TYR A 270 27.34 11.86 -1.43
N LYS A 271 27.77 10.61 -1.71
CA LYS A 271 29.02 10.04 -1.17
C LYS A 271 30.30 10.69 -1.73
N ILE A 272 30.24 11.24 -2.94
CA ILE A 272 31.36 11.98 -3.55
C ILE A 272 31.41 13.41 -3.00
N LEU A 273 30.27 14.09 -2.88
CA LEU A 273 30.17 15.46 -2.37
C LEU A 273 30.44 15.54 -0.87
N SER A 274 30.01 14.55 -0.07
CA SER A 274 30.35 14.46 1.36
C SER A 274 31.83 14.14 1.64
N LYS A 275 32.61 13.76 0.62
CA LYS A 275 34.07 13.63 0.70
C LYS A 275 34.83 14.87 0.22
N LEU A 276 34.13 15.83 -0.40
CA LEU A 276 34.72 17.03 -1.02
C LEU A 276 34.47 18.32 -0.22
N ILE A 277 33.71 18.24 0.87
CA ILE A 277 33.48 19.36 1.79
C ILE A 277 33.92 18.87 3.18
N PRO A 278 34.98 19.44 3.77
CA PRO A 278 35.49 19.05 5.09
C PRO A 278 34.51 19.36 6.22
#